data_AF-A0A932L2A6-F1
#
_entry.id   AF-A0A932L2A6-F1
#
_cell.length_a   1.000
_cell.length_b   1.000
_cell.length_c   1.000
_cell.angle_alpha   90.00
_cell.angle_beta   90.00
_cell.angle_gamma   90.00
#
_symmetry.space_group_name_H-M   'P 1'
#
loop_
_entity.id
_entity.type
_entity.pdbx_description
1 polymer ?
#
loop_
_entity_poly.entity_id
_entity_poly.type
_entity_poly.pdbx_seq_one_letter_code
_entity_poly.pdbx_strand_id
1 'polypeptide(L)'
;MAFSLPDLPYPFDALEPHIDAKTMEIHHGKHHNAYVTNLNNAIAGTDLGNQSIESLVSKIDSVPEKIRMVVRNNGGGHANHSLFWTIMRKGGGGQPKGRIADAITSELGGFDKFKEDFTKAGVGRFGSGWAWLSVDKNGKLLIESTPNQDSPLMHG
;
A
#
# COMPACT_ATOMS: atom_id res chain seq x y z
N MET A 1 22.33 -1.36 -0.18
CA MET A 1 21.56 -2.52 0.34
C MET A 1 20.42 -2.81 -0.62
N ALA A 2 19.86 -4.03 -0.60
CA ALA A 2 18.74 -4.43 -1.45
C ALA A 2 17.48 -4.60 -0.60
N PHE A 3 16.31 -4.33 -1.19
CA PHE A 3 15.03 -4.59 -0.55
C PHE A 3 14.75 -6.09 -0.48
N SER A 4 14.01 -6.54 0.53
CA SER A 4 13.61 -7.93 0.70
C SER A 4 12.10 -8.07 0.72
N LEU A 5 11.59 -9.22 0.25
CA LEU A 5 10.18 -9.58 0.43
C LEU A 5 9.94 -9.78 1.94
N PRO A 6 9.05 -9.00 2.60
CA PRO A 6 8.77 -9.19 4.02
C PRO A 6 8.00 -10.49 4.24
N ASP A 7 8.27 -11.19 5.33
CA ASP A 7 7.45 -12.34 5.74
C ASP A 7 6.01 -11.92 6.03
N LEU A 8 5.05 -12.79 5.73
CA LEU A 8 3.67 -12.55 6.13
C LEU A 8 3.54 -12.65 7.66
N PRO A 9 2.76 -11.77 8.31
CA PRO A 9 2.55 -11.83 9.75
C PRO A 9 1.57 -12.94 10.19
N TYR A 10 1.08 -13.74 9.24
CA TYR A 10 0.14 -14.83 9.46
C TYR A 10 0.22 -15.89 8.33
N PRO A 11 -0.24 -17.13 8.56
CA PRO A 11 -0.32 -18.16 7.52
C PRO A 11 -1.20 -17.78 6.32
N PHE A 12 -0.99 -18.40 5.15
CA PHE A 12 -1.72 -18.07 3.93
C PHE A 12 -3.24 -18.23 4.02
N ASP A 13 -3.74 -19.15 4.84
CA ASP A 13 -5.18 -19.41 5.03
C ASP A 13 -5.82 -18.59 6.16
N ALA A 14 -5.05 -17.73 6.84
CA ALA A 14 -5.50 -17.03 8.05
C ALA A 14 -6.62 -16.00 7.80
N LEU A 15 -6.84 -15.60 6.55
CA LEU A 15 -7.82 -14.59 6.14
C LEU A 15 -9.08 -15.20 5.50
N GLU A 16 -9.21 -16.53 5.44
CA GLU A 16 -10.46 -17.14 5.01
C GLU A 16 -11.61 -16.83 5.99
N PRO A 17 -12.85 -16.61 5.49
CA PRO A 17 -13.31 -16.78 4.10
C PRO A 17 -13.22 -15.49 3.25
N HIS A 18 -12.49 -14.47 3.70
CA HIS A 18 -12.44 -13.16 3.02
C HIS A 18 -11.41 -13.10 1.90
N ILE A 19 -10.26 -13.77 2.07
CA ILE A 19 -9.25 -13.97 1.03
C ILE A 19 -8.80 -15.43 1.11
N ASP A 20 -8.87 -16.14 -0.01
CA ASP A 20 -8.50 -17.56 -0.08
C ASP A 20 -6.98 -17.76 -0.01
N ALA A 21 -6.58 -18.94 0.51
CA ALA A 21 -5.16 -19.25 0.70
C ALA A 21 -4.34 -19.23 -0.61
N LYS A 22 -4.96 -19.59 -1.75
CA LYS A 22 -4.27 -19.65 -3.04
C LYS A 22 -3.94 -18.25 -3.55
N THR A 23 -4.87 -17.31 -3.41
CA THR A 23 -4.64 -15.89 -3.68
C THR A 23 -3.52 -15.37 -2.79
N MET A 24 -3.52 -15.64 -1.48
CA MET A 24 -2.46 -15.19 -0.57
C MET A 24 -1.06 -15.70 -0.98
N GLU A 25 -0.95 -16.99 -1.33
CA GLU A 25 0.31 -17.60 -1.79
C GLU A 25 0.84 -16.92 -3.06
N ILE A 26 -0.02 -16.71 -4.06
CA ILE A 26 0.37 -16.12 -5.35
C ILE A 26 0.64 -14.62 -5.20
N HIS A 27 -0.21 -13.90 -4.47
CA HIS A 27 -0.14 -12.44 -4.32
C HIS A 27 1.13 -12.03 -3.56
N HIS A 28 1.47 -12.75 -2.48
CA HIS A 28 2.72 -12.51 -1.76
C HIS A 28 3.93 -13.12 -2.49
N GLY A 29 3.92 -14.43 -2.74
CA GLY A 29 5.09 -15.16 -3.23
C GLY A 29 5.46 -14.91 -4.69
N LYS A 30 4.52 -14.43 -5.52
CA LYS A 30 4.76 -14.09 -6.93
C LYS A 30 4.67 -12.60 -7.19
N HIS A 31 3.53 -11.96 -6.95
CA HIS A 31 3.32 -10.56 -7.34
C HIS A 31 4.19 -9.60 -6.53
N HIS A 32 4.13 -9.68 -5.19
CA HIS A 32 4.98 -8.83 -4.35
C HIS A 32 6.47 -9.12 -4.58
N ASN A 33 6.85 -10.39 -4.70
CA ASN A 33 8.23 -10.77 -4.99
C ASN A 33 8.75 -10.24 -6.34
N ALA A 34 7.89 -10.20 -7.37
CA ALA A 34 8.26 -9.63 -8.67
C ALA A 34 8.56 -8.12 -8.57
N TYR A 35 7.76 -7.37 -7.80
CA TYR A 35 8.05 -5.96 -7.53
C TYR A 35 9.40 -5.77 -6.82
N VAL A 36 9.68 -6.54 -5.77
CA VAL A 36 10.96 -6.49 -5.05
C VAL A 36 12.14 -6.81 -5.99
N THR A 37 12.02 -7.89 -6.77
CA THR A 37 13.05 -8.33 -7.72
C THR A 37 13.36 -7.25 -8.76
N ASN A 38 12.31 -6.73 -9.42
CA ASN A 38 12.47 -5.72 -10.47
C ASN A 38 12.99 -4.38 -9.92
N LEU A 39 12.55 -3.99 -8.73
CA LEU A 39 13.07 -2.80 -8.04
C LEU A 39 14.58 -2.94 -7.81
N ASN A 40 15.00 -4.04 -7.20
CA ASN A 40 16.42 -4.30 -6.90
C ASN A 40 17.28 -4.30 -8.17
N ASN A 41 16.79 -4.89 -9.27
CA ASN A 41 17.48 -4.84 -10.56
C ASN A 41 17.64 -3.40 -11.07
N ALA A 42 16.62 -2.55 -10.91
CA ALA A 42 16.65 -1.17 -11.39
C ALA A 42 17.60 -0.27 -10.59
N ILE A 43 17.77 -0.54 -9.29
CA ILE A 43 18.60 0.28 -8.40
C ILE A 43 20.01 -0.29 -8.20
N ALA A 44 20.36 -1.39 -8.84
CA ALA A 44 21.67 -2.01 -8.74
C ALA A 44 22.79 -1.01 -9.10
N GLY A 45 23.82 -0.92 -8.24
CA GLY A 45 24.91 0.04 -8.40
C GLY A 45 24.57 1.49 -8.00
N THR A 46 23.40 1.72 -7.40
CA THR A 46 23.01 3.02 -6.81
C THR A 46 22.91 2.92 -5.29
N ASP A 47 22.91 4.07 -4.61
CA ASP A 47 22.67 4.15 -3.16
C ASP A 47 21.18 4.16 -2.77
N LEU A 48 20.27 4.06 -3.75
CA LEU A 48 18.82 4.20 -3.51
C LEU A 48 18.24 3.11 -2.60
N GLY A 49 18.90 1.96 -2.48
CA GLY A 49 18.48 0.87 -1.59
C GLY A 49 19.01 0.96 -0.16
N ASN A 50 19.66 2.07 0.22
CA ASN A 50 20.15 2.31 1.60
C ASN A 50 19.11 3.02 2.49
N GLN A 51 17.91 3.30 1.95
CA GLN A 51 16.80 3.94 2.65
C GLN A 51 15.59 2.99 2.72
N SER A 52 14.58 3.35 3.52
CA SER A 52 13.32 2.61 3.52
C SER A 52 12.58 2.75 2.19
N ILE A 53 11.68 1.81 1.89
CA ILE A 53 10.89 1.86 0.67
C ILE A 53 9.98 3.10 0.64
N GLU A 54 9.45 3.50 1.79
CA GLU A 54 8.62 4.70 1.94
C GLU A 54 9.42 5.97 1.67
N SER A 55 10.66 6.06 2.16
CA SER A 55 11.54 7.20 1.86
C SER A 55 11.88 7.28 0.37
N LEU A 56 12.12 6.13 -0.29
CA LEU A 56 12.40 6.09 -1.72
C LEU A 56 11.18 6.55 -2.53
N VAL A 57 10.00 6.00 -2.23
CA VAL A 57 8.75 6.30 -2.95
C VAL A 57 8.28 7.73 -2.72
N SER A 58 8.43 8.27 -1.51
CA SER A 58 8.06 9.67 -1.22
C SER A 58 8.95 10.70 -1.89
N LYS A 59 10.15 10.30 -2.33
CA LYS A 59 11.10 11.16 -3.05
C LYS A 59 11.23 10.73 -4.51
N ILE A 60 10.16 10.22 -5.12
CA ILE A 60 10.21 9.65 -6.46
C ILE A 60 10.78 10.60 -7.53
N ASP A 61 10.55 11.91 -7.39
CA ASP A 61 11.08 12.90 -8.31
C ASP A 61 12.61 13.04 -8.25
N SER A 62 13.22 12.74 -7.10
CA SER A 62 14.67 12.73 -6.90
C SER A 62 15.35 11.51 -7.54
N VAL A 63 14.59 10.47 -7.89
CA VAL A 63 15.12 9.28 -8.55
C VAL A 63 15.58 9.65 -9.97
N PRO A 64 16.78 9.20 -10.42
CA PRO A 64 17.26 9.48 -11.77
C PRO A 64 16.25 9.11 -12.83
N GLU A 65 16.02 10.03 -13.77
CA GLU A 65 14.94 9.95 -14.76
C GLU A 65 14.92 8.62 -15.52
N LYS A 66 16.10 8.10 -15.88
CA LYS A 66 16.27 6.82 -16.60
C LYS A 66 15.62 5.63 -15.90
N ILE A 67 15.56 5.62 -14.56
CA ILE A 67 15.00 4.51 -13.77
C ILE A 67 13.73 4.90 -13.02
N ARG A 68 13.34 6.18 -13.03
CA ARG A 68 12.22 6.71 -12.23
C ARG A 68 10.92 5.96 -12.46
N MET A 69 10.57 5.65 -13.70
CA MET A 69 9.34 4.90 -14.00
C MET A 69 9.37 3.47 -13.45
N VAL A 70 10.53 2.80 -13.51
CA VAL A 70 10.68 1.43 -12.98
C VAL A 70 10.59 1.45 -11.45
N VAL A 71 11.22 2.43 -10.80
CA VAL A 71 11.14 2.64 -9.35
C VAL A 71 9.74 3.04 -8.92
N ARG A 72 9.02 3.88 -9.68
CA ARG A 72 7.63 4.26 -9.40
C ARG A 72 6.74 3.01 -9.35
N ASN A 73 6.82 2.19 -10.40
CA ASN A 73 5.94 1.02 -10.53
C ASN A 73 6.29 -0.10 -9.54
N ASN A 74 7.58 -0.45 -9.42
CA ASN A 74 8.01 -1.58 -8.59
C ASN A 74 8.27 -1.17 -7.14
N GLY A 75 8.77 0.04 -6.91
CA GLY A 75 8.90 0.60 -5.57
C GLY A 75 7.54 0.93 -4.95
N GLY A 76 6.63 1.52 -5.72
CA GLY A 76 5.24 1.68 -5.31
C GLY A 76 4.58 0.32 -5.03
N GLY A 77 4.79 -0.68 -5.90
CA GLY A 77 4.31 -2.04 -5.68
C GLY A 77 4.81 -2.65 -4.39
N HIS A 78 6.10 -2.50 -4.08
CA HIS A 78 6.69 -2.98 -2.83
C HIS A 78 6.13 -2.25 -1.60
N ALA A 79 6.03 -0.92 -1.63
CA ALA A 79 5.47 -0.13 -0.52
C ALA A 79 4.00 -0.52 -0.25
N ASN A 80 3.18 -0.54 -1.29
CA ASN A 80 1.75 -0.77 -1.19
C ASN A 80 1.44 -2.16 -0.62
N HIS A 81 2.11 -3.21 -1.11
CA HIS A 81 1.90 -4.57 -0.61
C HIS A 81 2.46 -4.76 0.81
N SER A 82 3.62 -4.15 1.12
CA SER A 82 4.18 -4.21 2.47
C SER A 82 3.22 -3.62 3.51
N LEU A 83 2.55 -2.51 3.19
CA LEU A 83 1.46 -1.97 4.01
C LEU A 83 0.27 -2.93 4.06
N PHE A 84 -0.20 -3.42 2.90
CA PHE A 84 -1.39 -4.26 2.78
C PHE A 84 -1.37 -5.49 3.69
N TRP A 85 -0.22 -6.17 3.82
CA TRP A 85 -0.09 -7.35 4.68
C TRP A 85 -0.21 -7.05 6.18
N THR A 86 0.15 -5.83 6.60
CA THR A 86 0.19 -5.47 8.02
C THR A 86 -1.14 -4.93 8.54
N ILE A 87 -2.02 -4.47 7.65
CA ILE A 87 -3.34 -3.91 8.01
C ILE A 87 -4.45 -4.97 8.05
N MET A 88 -4.12 -6.23 7.77
CA MET A 88 -5.04 -7.37 7.84
C MET A 88 -4.63 -8.34 8.96
N ARG A 89 -5.59 -9.10 9.48
CA ARG A 89 -5.34 -10.16 10.46
C ARG A 89 -6.51 -11.12 10.58
N LYS A 90 -6.24 -12.34 11.07
CA LYS A 90 -7.27 -13.29 11.52
C LYS A 90 -8.10 -12.68 12.65
N GLY A 91 -9.42 -12.79 12.57
CA GLY A 91 -10.33 -12.18 13.55
C GLY A 91 -10.30 -10.64 13.55
N GLY A 92 -9.90 -10.03 12.43
CA GLY A 92 -10.06 -8.59 12.20
C GLY A 92 -11.52 -8.16 12.01
N GLY A 93 -11.72 -6.92 11.59
CA GLY A 93 -13.04 -6.32 11.43
C GLY A 93 -13.58 -5.66 12.71
N GLY A 94 -14.89 -5.44 12.75
CA GLY A 94 -15.54 -4.60 13.76
C GLY A 94 -15.39 -3.10 13.45
N GLN A 95 -15.78 -2.26 14.40
CA GLN A 95 -15.60 -0.81 14.29
C GLN A 95 -14.20 -0.39 14.76
N PRO A 96 -13.61 0.68 14.18
CA PRO A 96 -12.36 1.25 14.66
C PRO A 96 -12.48 1.69 16.12
N LYS A 97 -11.35 1.77 16.83
CA LYS A 97 -11.29 2.20 18.23
C LYS A 97 -10.19 3.24 18.44
N GLY A 98 -10.32 4.05 19.49
CA GLY A 98 -9.34 5.07 19.86
C GLY A 98 -9.25 6.19 18.84
N ARG A 99 -8.08 6.83 18.74
CA ARG A 99 -7.87 8.06 17.96
C ARG A 99 -8.33 7.98 16.51
N ILE A 100 -8.21 6.83 15.86
CA ILE A 100 -8.66 6.66 14.47
C ILE A 100 -10.19 6.65 14.36
N ALA A 101 -10.91 6.11 15.35
CA ALA A 101 -12.37 6.15 15.38
C ALA A 101 -12.88 7.59 15.57
N ASP A 102 -12.21 8.34 16.46
CA ASP A 102 -12.53 9.75 16.71
C ASP A 102 -12.30 10.57 15.44
N ALA A 103 -11.15 10.38 14.77
CA ALA A 103 -10.81 11.08 13.54
C ALA A 103 -11.78 10.74 12.38
N ILE A 104 -12.14 9.46 12.19
CA ILE A 104 -13.14 9.05 11.19
C ILE A 104 -14.49 9.71 11.50
N THR A 105 -14.88 9.79 12.77
CA THR A 105 -16.13 10.42 13.18
C THR A 105 -16.12 11.91 12.90
N SER A 106 -15.07 12.62 13.29
CA SER A 106 -15.00 14.08 13.15
C SER A 106 -14.73 14.54 11.73
N GLU A 107 -13.97 13.80 10.93
CA GLU A 107 -13.45 14.26 9.63
C GLU A 107 -14.15 13.61 8.44
N LEU A 108 -14.65 12.38 8.59
CA LEU A 108 -15.27 11.62 7.51
C LEU A 108 -16.77 11.35 7.73
N GLY A 109 -17.36 11.94 8.79
CA GLY A 109 -18.79 11.83 9.07
C GLY A 109 -19.22 10.49 9.68
N GLY A 110 -18.31 9.76 10.32
CA GLY A 110 -18.61 8.49 10.99
C GLY A 110 -18.28 7.25 10.17
N PHE A 111 -18.24 6.10 10.84
CA PHE A 111 -17.74 4.86 10.25
C PHE A 111 -18.59 4.34 9.08
N ASP A 112 -19.91 4.52 9.12
CA ASP A 112 -20.79 4.09 8.03
C ASP A 112 -20.57 4.95 6.77
N LYS A 113 -20.43 6.27 6.93
CA LYS A 113 -20.12 7.18 5.81
C LYS A 113 -18.72 6.89 5.24
N PHE A 114 -17.74 6.65 6.12
CA PHE A 114 -16.41 6.20 5.72
C PHE A 114 -16.46 4.93 4.87
N LYS A 115 -17.18 3.88 5.29
CA LYS A 115 -17.31 2.64 4.51
C LYS A 115 -17.95 2.89 3.15
N GLU A 116 -19.00 3.72 3.09
CA GLU A 116 -19.66 4.09 1.83
C GLU A 116 -18.67 4.76 0.88
N ASP A 117 -17.97 5.80 1.35
CA ASP A 117 -17.03 6.58 0.53
C ASP A 117 -15.80 5.78 0.13
N PHE A 118 -15.25 4.97 1.03
CA PHE A 118 -14.11 4.09 0.76
C PHE A 118 -14.48 3.01 -0.26
N THR A 119 -15.67 2.42 -0.13
CA THR A 119 -16.21 1.47 -1.11
C THR A 119 -16.40 2.13 -2.47
N LYS A 120 -16.95 3.36 -2.50
CA LYS A 120 -17.13 4.13 -3.73
C LYS A 120 -15.79 4.46 -4.40
N ALA A 121 -14.75 4.81 -3.64
CA ALA A 121 -13.42 5.06 -4.17
C ALA A 121 -12.79 3.79 -4.78
N GLY A 122 -12.95 2.63 -4.13
CA GLY A 122 -12.50 1.34 -4.64
C GLY A 122 -13.23 0.90 -5.90
N VAL A 123 -14.57 0.90 -5.87
CA VAL A 123 -15.40 0.50 -7.03
C VAL A 123 -15.24 1.47 -8.21
N GLY A 124 -15.09 2.76 -7.93
CA GLY A 124 -14.91 3.80 -8.95
C GLY A 124 -13.55 3.79 -9.64
N ARG A 125 -12.55 3.04 -9.13
CA ARG A 125 -11.25 2.88 -9.77
C ARG A 125 -11.38 1.98 -11.00
N PHE A 126 -11.41 2.60 -12.18
CA PHE A 126 -11.36 1.86 -13.44
C PHE A 126 -9.94 1.35 -13.73
N GLY A 127 -9.82 0.06 -14.06
CA GLY A 127 -8.53 -0.62 -14.23
C GLY A 127 -7.85 -0.94 -12.91
N SER A 128 -6.57 -1.31 -12.98
CA SER A 128 -5.78 -1.63 -11.79
C SER A 128 -5.56 -0.42 -10.90
N GLY A 129 -5.61 -0.59 -9.57
CA GLY A 129 -5.32 0.47 -8.62
C GLY A 129 -5.65 0.10 -7.18
N TRP A 130 -5.67 1.13 -6.33
CA TRP A 130 -5.86 1.03 -4.88
C TRP A 130 -6.85 2.08 -4.39
N ALA A 131 -7.55 1.77 -3.28
CA ALA A 131 -8.29 2.73 -2.47
C ALA A 131 -7.57 2.94 -1.14
N TRP A 132 -7.50 4.18 -0.67
CA TRP A 132 -6.69 4.58 0.47
C TRP A 132 -7.49 5.37 1.48
N LEU A 133 -7.16 5.17 2.75
CA LEU A 133 -7.42 6.11 3.82
C LEU A 133 -6.05 6.71 4.18
N SER A 134 -5.86 7.98 3.85
CA SER A 134 -4.58 8.69 3.99
C SER A 134 -4.68 9.81 5.00
N VAL A 135 -3.52 10.34 5.41
CA VAL A 135 -3.40 11.59 6.17
C VAL A 135 -2.74 12.62 5.26
N ASP A 136 -3.39 13.77 5.05
CA ASP A 136 -2.85 14.86 4.23
C ASP A 136 -1.76 15.67 4.95
N LYS A 137 -1.17 16.63 4.24
CA LYS A 137 -0.14 17.56 4.78
C LYS A 137 -0.62 18.38 5.98
N ASN A 138 -1.93 18.54 6.16
CA ASN A 138 -2.54 19.26 7.28
C ASN A 138 -2.87 18.34 8.46
N GLY A 139 -2.55 17.05 8.36
CA GLY A 139 -2.86 16.05 9.37
C GLY A 139 -4.31 15.57 9.36
N LYS A 140 -5.04 15.77 8.25
CA LYS A 140 -6.45 15.40 8.07
C LYS A 140 -6.62 14.10 7.30
N LEU A 141 -7.61 13.31 7.70
CA LEU A 141 -8.00 12.11 6.98
C LEU A 141 -8.63 12.46 5.64
N LEU A 142 -8.27 11.70 4.62
CA LEU A 142 -8.94 11.70 3.33
C LEU A 142 -9.09 10.29 2.76
N ILE A 143 -10.05 10.15 1.86
CA ILE A 143 -10.24 8.95 1.05
C ILE A 143 -9.82 9.30 -0.38
N GLU A 144 -8.94 8.50 -0.97
CA GLU A 144 -8.48 8.67 -2.34
C GLU A 144 -8.31 7.31 -3.04
N SER A 145 -8.04 7.35 -4.34
CA SER A 145 -7.65 6.17 -5.10
C SER A 145 -6.49 6.49 -6.02
N THR A 146 -5.60 5.52 -6.23
CA THR A 146 -4.45 5.65 -7.13
C THR A 146 -4.50 4.60 -8.23
N PRO A 147 -4.04 4.91 -9.46
CA PRO A 147 -3.93 3.92 -10.52
C PRO A 147 -2.68 3.05 -10.34
N ASN A 148 -2.75 1.81 -10.82
CA ASN A 148 -1.63 0.88 -10.86
C ASN A 148 -0.95 0.70 -9.49
N GLN A 149 0.32 1.09 -9.36
CA GLN A 149 1.10 1.04 -8.13
C GLN A 149 1.53 2.42 -7.66
N ASP A 150 0.89 3.48 -8.15
CA ASP A 150 1.06 4.80 -7.56
C ASP A 150 0.65 4.76 -6.09
N SER A 151 1.40 5.47 -5.26
CA SER A 151 1.22 5.48 -3.81
C SER A 151 0.96 6.91 -3.34
N PRO A 152 0.06 7.15 -2.37
CA PRO A 152 -0.12 8.46 -1.76
C PRO A 152 1.17 9.11 -1.26
N LEU A 153 2.16 8.29 -0.88
CA LEU A 153 3.50 8.75 -0.50
C LEU A 153 4.15 9.65 -1.57
N MET A 154 3.85 9.46 -2.85
CA MET A 154 4.45 10.20 -3.97
C MET A 154 3.99 11.67 -4.03
N HIS A 155 2.83 12.00 -3.48
CA HIS A 155 2.29 13.37 -3.49
C HIS A 155 2.18 14.01 -2.10
N GLY A 156 2.40 13.21 -1.05
CA GLY A 156 2.38 13.63 0.37
C GLY A 156 1.01 14.12 0.80
#